data_AF-A0A085LL85-F1
#
_entry.id   AF-A0A085LL85-F1
#
_cell.length_a   1.000
_cell.length_b   1.000
_cell.length_c   1.000
_cell.angle_alpha   90.00
_cell.angle_beta   90.00
_cell.angle_gamma   90.00
#
_symmetry.space_group_name_H-M   'P 1'
#
loop_
_entity.id
_entity.type
_entity.pdbx_description
1 polymer ?
#
loop_
_entity_poly.entity_id
_entity_poly.type
_entity_poly.pdbx_seq_one_letter_code
_entity_poly.pdbx_strand_id
1 'polypeptide(L)'
;MRLKGSLEYVEISTLGGQSKYCKRTRRVQFAFSALDSREQIGTKQWRTMEALCLSKICSPVQANPLLQRRWKHLHVCMLADRFPRECSKIDVLISLDYYYDFVSQEVRHGHAREPVALRTLFGWIVCGSIGEGNKVRNVRSLHAQVMEDPNEILRKFWDLEAPGIRDAEEARKSQSTEAIRHYIESITFEGERYVVRLPWKTDVVKYNRSDTSFDCHGRLTL
;
A
#
# COMPACT_ATOMS: atom_id res chain seq x y z
N MET A 1 -0.17 16.47 -17.35
CA MET A 1 -1.01 15.29 -17.67
C MET A 1 -1.88 14.97 -16.45
N ARG A 2 -3.22 14.89 -16.58
CA ARG A 2 -4.07 14.44 -15.46
C ARG A 2 -4.18 12.92 -15.51
N LEU A 3 -3.28 12.22 -14.82
CA LEU A 3 -3.31 10.77 -14.73
C LEU A 3 -4.52 10.32 -13.90
N LYS A 4 -5.26 9.31 -14.39
CA LYS A 4 -6.44 8.74 -13.74
C LYS A 4 -6.07 7.43 -13.02
N GLY A 5 -6.76 7.14 -11.93
CA GLY A 5 -6.58 5.93 -11.13
C GLY A 5 -6.98 6.12 -9.66
N SER A 6 -6.96 5.05 -8.87
CA SER A 6 -7.37 5.03 -7.47
C SER A 6 -6.40 5.80 -6.56
N LEU A 7 -6.88 6.25 -5.40
CA LEU A 7 -6.04 6.81 -4.35
C LEU A 7 -5.68 5.71 -3.36
N GLU A 8 -4.41 5.64 -2.97
CA GLU A 8 -3.88 4.65 -2.04
C GLU A 8 -3.00 5.33 -0.99
N TYR A 9 -3.02 4.81 0.24
CA TYR A 9 -2.08 5.19 1.28
C TYR A 9 -0.81 4.38 1.10
N VAL A 10 0.33 5.06 1.01
CA VAL A 10 1.61 4.41 0.79
C VAL A 10 2.60 4.90 1.84
N GLU A 11 3.28 3.94 2.44
CA GLU A 11 4.44 4.16 3.28
C GLU A 11 5.70 3.96 2.45
N ILE A 12 6.60 4.93 2.51
CA ILE A 12 7.86 4.88 1.79
C ILE A 12 9.00 5.10 2.78
N SER A 13 9.93 4.17 2.78
CA SER A 13 11.04 4.13 3.73
C SER A 13 12.37 3.88 3.03
N THR A 14 13.46 4.32 3.65
CA THR A 14 14.81 3.96 3.21
C THR A 14 15.27 2.66 3.89
N LEU A 15 16.16 1.89 3.25
CA LEU A 15 16.80 0.75 3.93
C LEU A 15 17.41 1.21 5.27
N GLY A 16 17.12 0.46 6.34
CA GLY A 16 17.51 0.81 7.71
C GLY A 16 16.51 1.70 8.47
N GLY A 17 15.36 2.05 7.87
CA GLY A 17 14.24 2.72 8.55
C GLY A 17 14.49 4.17 8.97
N GLN A 18 15.66 4.73 8.66
CA GLN A 18 16.09 6.07 9.06
C GLN A 18 15.17 7.19 8.59
N SER A 19 14.47 6.99 7.48
CA SER A 19 13.44 7.89 6.98
C SER A 19 12.22 7.07 6.61
N LYS A 20 11.05 7.49 7.11
CA LYS A 20 9.74 6.90 6.84
C LYS A 20 8.75 8.04 6.59
N TYR A 21 8.01 7.96 5.49
CA TYR A 21 6.94 8.91 5.21
C TYR A 21 5.70 8.18 4.71
N CYS A 22 4.53 8.57 5.21
CA CYS A 22 3.24 8.07 4.73
C CYS A 22 2.58 9.15 3.88
N LYS A 23 2.04 8.76 2.72
CA LYS A 23 1.37 9.69 1.81
C LYS A 23 0.24 9.01 1.07
N ARG A 24 -0.88 9.73 0.95
CA ARG A 24 -1.94 9.36 0.03
C ARG A 24 -1.54 9.78 -1.38
N THR A 25 -1.42 8.82 -2.28
CA THR A 25 -0.95 9.00 -3.66
C THR A 25 -1.90 8.32 -4.64
N ARG A 26 -1.82 8.66 -5.92
CA ARG A 26 -2.62 8.02 -6.96
C ARG A 26 -1.86 6.82 -7.52
N ARG A 27 -2.51 5.66 -7.59
CA ARG A 27 -2.03 4.54 -8.40
C ARG A 27 -2.53 4.70 -9.83
N VAL A 28 -1.64 4.55 -10.80
CA VAL A 28 -1.94 4.71 -12.22
C VAL A 28 -1.41 3.51 -12.98
N GLN A 29 -2.05 3.20 -14.10
CA GLN A 29 -1.60 2.19 -15.04
C GLN A 29 -1.19 2.85 -16.34
N PHE A 30 -0.03 2.49 -16.87
CA PHE A 30 0.46 2.93 -18.17
C PHE A 30 1.36 1.86 -18.78
N ALA A 31 1.72 2.05 -20.04
CA ALA A 31 2.54 1.10 -20.76
C ALA A 31 3.71 1.76 -21.48
N PHE A 32 4.81 1.04 -21.54
CA PHE A 32 5.97 1.37 -22.35
C PHE A 32 6.07 0.46 -23.55
N SER A 33 6.78 0.92 -24.57
CA SER A 33 7.14 0.11 -25.72
C SER A 33 8.62 0.29 -26.02
N ALA A 34 9.19 -0.68 -26.74
CA ALA A 34 10.59 -0.66 -27.12
C ALA A 34 10.97 0.63 -27.87
N LEU A 35 12.19 1.11 -27.61
CA LEU A 35 12.78 2.21 -28.37
C LEU A 35 13.21 1.74 -29.78
N ASP A 36 13.57 0.47 -29.91
CA ASP A 36 14.17 -0.10 -31.12
C ASP A 36 13.10 -0.63 -32.07
N SER A 37 12.77 0.16 -33.08
CA SER A 37 11.93 -0.20 -34.23
C SER A 37 12.70 -0.96 -35.33
N ARG A 38 13.79 -1.66 -35.00
CA ARG A 38 14.58 -2.46 -35.96
C ARG A 38 14.47 -3.96 -35.82
N GLU A 39 13.74 -4.47 -34.83
CA GLU A 39 13.24 -5.84 -34.86
C GLU A 39 11.75 -5.83 -35.16
N GLN A 40 11.49 -6.21 -36.41
CA GLN A 40 10.24 -6.69 -36.98
C GLN A 40 9.16 -5.67 -37.39
N ILE A 41 8.85 -5.74 -38.69
CA ILE A 41 7.53 -5.62 -39.28
C ILE A 41 6.61 -6.59 -38.49
N GLY A 42 6.12 -6.13 -37.35
CA GLY A 42 5.46 -6.94 -36.34
C GLY A 42 5.08 -6.04 -35.17
N THR A 43 3.91 -6.27 -34.59
CA THR A 43 3.25 -5.41 -33.60
C THR A 43 4.18 -4.90 -32.50
N LYS A 44 4.20 -3.56 -32.32
CA LYS A 44 4.91 -2.90 -31.21
C LYS A 44 4.47 -3.53 -29.88
N GLN A 45 5.38 -4.25 -29.22
CA GLN A 45 5.05 -4.93 -27.98
C GLN A 45 5.04 -3.91 -26.83
N TRP A 46 3.90 -3.83 -26.13
CA TRP A 46 3.72 -2.95 -24.98
C TRP A 46 3.89 -3.74 -23.68
N ARG A 47 4.54 -3.12 -22.69
CA ARG A 47 4.66 -3.60 -21.31
C ARG A 47 3.84 -2.69 -20.41
N THR A 48 2.75 -3.21 -19.89
CA THR A 48 1.88 -2.50 -18.94
C THR A 48 2.45 -2.61 -17.53
N MET A 49 2.41 -1.51 -16.79
CA MET A 49 2.80 -1.48 -15.39
C MET A 49 1.90 -0.54 -14.59
N GLU A 50 1.86 -0.78 -13.28
CA GLU A 50 1.28 0.11 -12.30
C GLU A 50 2.37 0.96 -11.66
N ALA A 51 2.06 2.21 -11.34
CA ALA A 51 2.95 3.05 -10.55
C ALA A 51 2.19 4.00 -9.62
N LEU A 52 2.91 4.48 -8.63
CA LEU A 52 2.45 5.45 -7.65
C LEU A 52 2.91 6.86 -8.06
N CYS A 53 1.98 7.81 -8.11
CA CYS A 53 2.26 9.19 -8.50
C CYS A 53 2.86 10.02 -7.36
N LEU A 54 4.18 9.96 -7.19
CA LEU A 54 4.88 10.76 -6.19
C LEU A 54 5.16 12.18 -6.70
N SER A 55 5.06 13.16 -5.81
CA SER A 55 5.42 14.56 -6.13
C SER A 55 6.92 14.74 -6.37
N LYS A 56 7.74 13.84 -5.84
CA LYS A 56 9.19 13.79 -6.03
C LYS A 56 9.67 12.36 -5.84
N ILE A 57 10.29 11.79 -6.87
CA ILE A 57 10.89 10.45 -6.82
C ILE A 57 12.27 10.53 -6.15
N CYS A 58 13.14 11.38 -6.67
CA CYS A 58 14.49 11.58 -6.15
C CYS A 58 15.00 13.01 -6.39
N SER A 59 16.16 13.34 -5.83
CA SER A 59 16.94 14.50 -6.28
C SER A 59 17.40 14.27 -7.72
N PRO A 60 17.58 15.33 -8.54
CA PRO A 60 18.12 15.21 -9.89
C PRO A 60 19.36 14.31 -9.92
N VAL A 61 19.41 13.42 -10.90
CA VAL A 61 20.53 12.53 -11.14
C VAL A 61 21.65 13.35 -11.75
N GLN A 62 22.87 13.11 -11.25
CA GLN A 62 24.06 13.83 -11.71
C GLN A 62 24.31 13.60 -13.21
N ALA A 63 25.01 14.54 -13.81
CA ALA A 63 25.51 14.40 -15.18
C ALA A 63 26.36 13.11 -15.28
N ASN A 64 26.21 12.38 -16.38
CA ASN A 64 27.11 11.26 -16.65
C ASN A 64 28.30 11.79 -17.49
N PRO A 65 29.52 11.26 -17.26
CA PRO A 65 30.68 11.64 -18.05
C PRO A 65 30.62 11.01 -19.44
N LEU A 66 31.55 11.42 -20.32
CA LEU A 66 31.81 10.71 -21.57
C LEU A 66 32.14 9.23 -21.32
N LEU A 67 31.68 8.37 -22.22
CA LEU A 67 31.99 6.95 -22.18
C LEU A 67 33.50 6.74 -22.37
N GLN A 68 34.14 5.99 -21.47
CA GLN A 68 35.59 5.82 -21.52
C GLN A 68 35.99 4.94 -22.70
N ARG A 69 36.94 5.40 -23.53
CA ARG A 69 37.43 4.68 -24.74
C ARG A 69 37.94 3.26 -24.46
N ARG A 70 38.38 2.98 -23.22
CA ARG A 70 38.84 1.64 -22.81
C ARG A 70 37.71 0.60 -22.76
N TRP A 71 36.46 1.02 -22.54
CA TRP A 71 35.30 0.13 -22.46
C TRP A 71 34.80 -0.27 -23.85
N LYS A 72 35.65 -0.95 -24.62
CA LYS A 72 35.39 -1.31 -26.03
C LYS A 72 34.06 -2.08 -26.20
N HIS A 73 33.72 -2.94 -25.25
CA HIS A 73 32.47 -3.72 -25.22
C HIS A 73 31.21 -2.86 -25.17
N LEU A 74 31.29 -1.62 -24.69
CA LEU A 74 30.16 -0.68 -24.66
C LEU A 74 29.99 0.12 -25.96
N HIS A 75 31.04 0.29 -26.76
CA HIS A 75 30.98 1.09 -27.99
C HIS A 75 30.20 0.40 -29.11
N VAL A 76 30.05 -0.92 -29.02
CA VAL A 76 29.23 -1.75 -29.93
C VAL A 76 27.78 -1.89 -29.46
N CYS A 77 27.42 -1.23 -28.36
CA CYS A 77 26.06 -1.24 -27.81
C CYS A 77 25.33 0.03 -28.22
N MET A 78 24.09 -0.11 -28.70
CA MET A 78 23.20 1.04 -28.83
C MET A 78 22.64 1.37 -27.44
N LEU A 79 23.30 2.32 -26.76
CA LEU A 79 22.97 2.68 -25.39
C LEU A 79 21.63 3.42 -25.31
N ALA A 80 20.84 3.11 -24.28
CA ALA A 80 19.57 3.78 -24.00
C ALA A 80 19.79 5.23 -23.55
N ASP A 81 20.87 5.47 -22.80
CA ASP A 81 21.29 6.79 -22.34
C ASP A 81 22.30 7.43 -23.30
N ARG A 82 22.26 8.76 -23.41
CA ARG A 82 23.32 9.54 -24.06
C ARG A 82 24.51 9.71 -23.11
N PHE A 83 25.71 9.66 -23.67
CA PHE A 83 26.97 9.93 -22.96
C PHE A 83 27.78 10.95 -23.79
N PRO A 84 27.99 12.18 -23.30
CA PRO A 84 27.59 12.69 -21.99
C PRO A 84 26.14 13.17 -21.98
N ARG A 85 25.59 13.33 -20.79
CA ARG A 85 24.25 13.84 -20.47
C ARG A 85 24.38 14.74 -19.25
N GLU A 86 23.68 15.86 -19.28
CA GLU A 86 23.61 16.80 -18.16
C GLU A 86 22.83 16.23 -16.97
N CYS A 87 22.79 17.01 -15.88
CA CYS A 87 21.94 16.71 -14.73
C CYS A 87 20.48 16.57 -15.20
N SER A 88 19.78 15.52 -14.76
CA SER A 88 18.44 15.19 -15.27
C SER A 88 17.50 14.76 -14.15
N LYS A 89 16.21 15.07 -14.30
CA LYS A 89 15.16 14.59 -13.40
C LYS A 89 14.72 13.19 -13.83
N ILE A 90 14.31 12.38 -12.86
CA ILE A 90 13.71 11.06 -13.12
C ILE A 90 12.20 11.22 -13.06
N ASP A 91 11.54 10.84 -14.15
CA ASP A 91 10.09 10.89 -14.28
C ASP A 91 9.43 9.57 -13.85
N VAL A 92 10.10 8.44 -14.06
CA VAL A 92 9.60 7.10 -13.74
C VAL A 92 10.69 6.27 -13.10
N LEU A 93 10.35 5.62 -11.99
CA LEU A 93 11.17 4.59 -11.35
C LEU A 93 10.47 3.24 -11.55
N ILE A 94 11.16 2.30 -12.18
CA ILE A 94 10.63 0.95 -12.43
C ILE A 94 11.02 0.07 -11.23
N SER A 95 10.02 -0.45 -10.52
CA SER A 95 10.23 -1.39 -9.41
C SER A 95 10.82 -2.73 -9.89
N LEU A 96 11.49 -3.43 -8.98
CA LEU A 96 12.08 -4.74 -9.25
C LEU A 96 11.05 -5.81 -9.63
N ASP A 97 9.77 -5.63 -9.26
CA ASP A 97 8.68 -6.53 -9.64
C ASP A 97 8.51 -6.60 -11.16
N TYR A 98 8.87 -5.53 -11.87
CA TYR A 98 8.84 -5.46 -13.33
C TYR A 98 10.20 -5.77 -13.97
N TYR A 99 11.23 -6.14 -13.19
CA TYR A 99 12.60 -6.28 -13.70
C TYR A 99 12.67 -7.19 -14.93
N TYR A 100 12.07 -8.39 -14.84
CA TYR A 100 12.10 -9.38 -15.92
C TYR A 100 11.21 -9.02 -17.13
N ASP A 101 10.31 -8.04 -16.99
CA ASP A 101 9.50 -7.55 -18.12
C ASP A 101 10.28 -6.60 -19.04
N PHE A 102 11.29 -5.93 -18.48
CA PHE A 102 12.07 -4.89 -19.15
C PHE A 102 13.52 -5.30 -19.43
N VAL A 103 14.11 -6.18 -18.63
CA VAL A 103 15.50 -6.63 -18.78
C VAL A 103 15.55 -7.95 -19.56
N SER A 104 16.44 -8.03 -20.55
CA SER A 104 16.68 -9.28 -21.29
C SER A 104 17.85 -10.07 -20.70
N GLN A 105 18.07 -11.30 -21.21
CA GLN A 105 19.17 -12.15 -20.77
C GLN A 105 20.52 -11.78 -21.41
N GLU A 106 20.55 -10.80 -22.32
CA GLU A 106 21.79 -10.41 -22.99
C GLU A 106 22.62 -9.48 -22.11
N VAL A 107 23.82 -9.96 -21.78
CA VAL A 107 24.79 -9.25 -20.94
C VAL A 107 26.13 -9.20 -21.66
N ARG A 108 26.78 -8.03 -21.65
CA ARG A 108 28.13 -7.83 -22.17
C ARG A 108 29.05 -7.42 -21.04
N HIS A 109 29.93 -8.34 -20.66
CA HIS A 109 30.93 -8.12 -19.63
C HIS A 109 32.17 -7.43 -20.22
N GLY A 110 32.68 -6.43 -19.51
CA GLY A 110 34.03 -5.94 -19.69
C GLY A 110 35.05 -6.77 -18.91
N HIS A 111 36.26 -6.25 -18.77
CA HIS A 111 37.26 -6.82 -17.88
C HIS A 111 36.89 -6.62 -16.40
N ALA A 112 37.67 -7.22 -15.49
CA ALA A 112 37.48 -7.02 -14.06
C ALA A 112 37.51 -5.52 -13.69
N ARG A 113 36.54 -5.08 -12.88
CA ARG A 113 36.33 -3.67 -12.47
C ARG A 113 35.93 -2.73 -13.60
N GLU A 114 35.50 -3.25 -14.74
CA GLU A 114 34.82 -2.49 -15.78
C GLU A 114 33.30 -2.63 -15.68
N PRO A 115 32.53 -1.65 -16.20
CA PRO A 115 31.09 -1.72 -16.19
C PRO A 115 30.57 -2.83 -17.12
N VAL A 116 29.36 -3.25 -16.86
CA VAL A 116 28.63 -4.27 -17.61
C VAL A 116 27.54 -3.58 -18.45
N ALA A 117 27.37 -4.03 -19.68
CA ALA A 117 26.24 -3.64 -20.51
C ALA A 117 25.12 -4.67 -20.33
N LEU A 118 23.91 -4.21 -20.04
CA LEU A 118 22.72 -5.04 -19.89
C LEU A 118 21.69 -4.61 -20.92
N ARG A 119 21.16 -5.55 -21.70
CA ARG A 119 20.13 -5.24 -22.69
C ARG A 119 18.77 -5.13 -22.00
N THR A 120 18.03 -4.09 -22.37
CA THR A 120 16.67 -3.83 -21.89
C THR A 120 15.76 -3.50 -23.06
N LEU A 121 14.45 -3.43 -22.80
CA LEU A 121 13.43 -2.96 -23.74
C LEU A 121 13.75 -1.58 -24.36
N PHE A 122 14.47 -0.72 -23.62
CA PHE A 122 14.78 0.65 -24.05
C PHE A 122 16.14 0.80 -24.73
N GLY A 123 16.88 -0.29 -24.90
CA GLY A 123 18.27 -0.27 -25.38
C GLY A 123 19.24 -0.85 -24.34
N TRP A 124 20.54 -0.71 -24.61
CA TRP A 124 21.58 -1.17 -23.69
C TRP A 124 21.79 -0.17 -22.57
N ILE A 125 21.73 -0.61 -21.32
CA ILE A 125 22.08 0.20 -20.15
C ILE A 125 23.47 -0.18 -19.65
N VAL A 126 24.14 0.76 -19.00
CA VAL A 126 25.45 0.55 -18.38
C VAL A 126 25.27 0.45 -16.87
N CYS A 127 25.75 -0.63 -16.26
CA CYS A 127 25.66 -0.87 -14.82
C CYS A 127 26.98 -1.42 -14.26
N GLY A 128 27.12 -1.43 -12.93
CA GLY A 128 28.30 -1.98 -12.25
C GLY A 128 29.43 -0.98 -12.00
N SER A 129 30.59 -1.51 -11.62
CA SER A 129 31.74 -0.71 -11.20
C SER A 129 32.41 -0.01 -12.39
N ILE A 130 32.76 1.26 -12.20
CA ILE A 130 33.50 2.06 -13.20
C ILE A 130 35.01 2.12 -12.92
N GLY A 131 35.52 1.24 -12.05
CA GLY A 131 36.93 1.12 -11.69
C GLY A 131 37.36 2.06 -10.55
N GLU A 132 38.64 2.44 -10.54
CA GLU A 132 39.24 3.33 -9.54
C GLU A 132 38.84 4.79 -9.82
N GLY A 133 37.66 5.15 -9.31
CA GLY A 133 37.15 6.51 -9.21
C GLY A 133 36.41 6.66 -7.88
N ASN A 134 36.25 7.91 -7.42
CA ASN A 134 35.67 8.26 -6.11
C ASN A 134 34.60 7.26 -5.65
N LYS A 135 34.88 6.57 -4.54
CA LYS A 135 33.94 5.67 -3.86
C LYS A 135 32.59 6.37 -3.81
N VAL A 136 31.55 5.78 -4.41
CA VAL A 136 30.19 6.29 -4.28
C VAL A 136 29.86 6.29 -2.79
N ARG A 137 29.88 7.47 -2.15
CA ARG A 137 29.68 7.60 -0.70
C ARG A 137 28.23 7.35 -0.28
N ASN A 138 27.28 7.37 -1.22
CA ASN A 138 25.86 7.32 -0.93
C ASN A 138 25.17 6.21 -1.73
N VAL A 139 24.89 5.09 -1.06
CA VAL A 139 23.90 4.11 -1.54
C VAL A 139 22.53 4.55 -1.01
N ARG A 140 21.56 4.73 -1.89
CA ARG A 140 20.17 5.00 -1.50
C ARG A 140 19.31 3.83 -1.98
N SER A 141 18.56 3.26 -1.06
CA SER A 141 17.53 2.28 -1.38
C SER A 141 16.20 2.76 -0.83
N LEU A 142 15.15 2.54 -1.61
CA LEU A 142 13.80 2.95 -1.33
C LEU A 142 12.92 1.70 -1.29
N HIS A 143 12.16 1.56 -0.21
CA HIS A 143 11.10 0.57 -0.09
C HIS A 143 9.77 1.32 -0.04
N ALA A 144 8.78 0.83 -0.77
CA ALA A 144 7.44 1.39 -0.80
C ALA A 144 6.44 0.27 -0.55
N GLN A 145 5.51 0.50 0.38
CA GLN A 145 4.47 -0.44 0.76
C GLN A 145 3.12 0.28 0.72
N VAL A 146 2.13 -0.35 0.08
CA VAL A 146 0.74 0.09 0.14
C VAL A 146 0.18 -0.33 1.49
N MET A 147 -0.40 0.62 2.20
CA MET A 147 -1.02 0.45 3.51
C MET A 147 -2.54 0.46 3.36
N GLU A 148 -3.22 -0.20 4.29
CA GLU A 148 -4.67 -0.07 4.45
C GLU A 148 -5.04 1.38 4.81
N ASP A 149 -6.23 1.84 4.43
CA ASP A 149 -6.67 3.20 4.75
C ASP A 149 -6.73 3.34 6.28
N PRO A 150 -6.06 4.35 6.88
CA PRO A 150 -6.16 4.63 8.31
C PRO A 150 -7.60 4.70 8.82
N ASN A 151 -8.54 5.18 8.01
CA ASN A 151 -9.95 5.22 8.37
C ASN A 151 -10.60 3.83 8.41
N GLU A 152 -10.20 2.91 7.53
CA GLU A 152 -10.67 1.53 7.57
C GLU A 152 -10.10 0.79 8.77
N ILE A 153 -8.83 1.03 9.09
CA ILE A 153 -8.19 0.51 10.31
C ILE A 153 -8.95 0.99 11.56
N LEU A 154 -9.27 2.29 11.63
CA LEU A 154 -10.05 2.86 12.74
C LEU A 154 -11.46 2.29 12.82
N ARG A 155 -12.14 2.12 11.69
CA ARG A 155 -13.46 1.47 11.65
C ARG A 155 -13.40 0.05 12.20
N LYS A 156 -12.50 -0.77 11.69
CA LYS A 156 -12.30 -2.15 12.18
C LYS A 156 -11.96 -2.19 13.66
N PHE A 157 -11.14 -1.25 14.13
CA PHE A 157 -10.79 -1.12 15.53
C PHE A 157 -12.02 -0.82 16.40
N TRP A 158 -12.83 0.18 16.00
CA TRP A 158 -14.07 0.51 16.72
C TRP A 158 -15.14 -0.58 16.63
N ASP A 159 -15.21 -1.31 15.51
CA ASP A 159 -16.11 -2.46 15.37
C ASP A 159 -15.76 -3.59 16.34
N LEU A 160 -14.47 -3.78 16.64
CA LEU A 160 -13.98 -4.79 17.58
C LEU A 160 -14.14 -4.35 19.05
N GLU A 161 -13.97 -3.06 19.34
CA GLU A 161 -14.13 -2.52 20.70
C GLU A 161 -15.59 -2.19 21.06
N ALA A 162 -16.53 -2.16 20.11
CA ALA A 162 -17.94 -1.98 20.39
C ALA A 162 -18.54 -3.25 21.05
N PRO A 163 -18.89 -3.25 22.34
CA PRO A 163 -19.56 -4.39 22.96
C PRO A 163 -20.99 -4.48 22.42
N GLY A 164 -21.22 -5.32 21.42
CA GLY A 164 -22.57 -5.73 20.98
C GLY A 164 -23.40 -4.67 20.24
N ILE A 165 -22.87 -3.48 19.96
CA ILE A 165 -23.54 -2.47 19.14
C ILE A 165 -23.13 -2.69 17.68
N ARG A 166 -23.68 -3.73 17.07
CA ARG A 166 -23.70 -3.83 15.60
C ARG A 166 -24.76 -2.88 15.05
N ASP A 167 -24.61 -2.48 13.80
CA ASP A 167 -25.54 -1.62 13.08
C ASP A 167 -26.99 -2.00 13.39
N ALA A 168 -27.81 -0.98 13.68
CA ALA A 168 -29.18 -1.12 14.16
C ALA A 168 -30.09 -1.96 13.25
N GLU A 169 -29.66 -2.28 12.02
CA GLU A 169 -30.36 -3.19 11.10
C GLU A 169 -30.16 -4.68 11.44
N GLU A 170 -29.00 -5.11 11.93
CA GLU A 170 -28.77 -6.52 12.30
C GLU A 170 -29.33 -6.84 13.69
N ALA A 171 -29.24 -5.91 14.65
CA ALA A 171 -29.78 -6.06 16.00
C ALA A 171 -31.32 -6.06 16.07
N ARG A 172 -32.00 -5.58 15.01
CA ARG A 172 -33.47 -5.57 14.92
C ARG A 172 -34.09 -6.94 14.67
N LYS A 173 -33.32 -7.95 14.25
CA LYS A 173 -33.92 -9.15 13.63
C LYS A 173 -34.12 -10.37 14.53
N SER A 174 -33.61 -10.42 15.76
CA SER A 174 -33.68 -11.69 16.51
C SER A 174 -33.94 -11.66 18.02
N GLN A 175 -33.86 -10.52 18.74
CA GLN A 175 -34.14 -10.56 20.19
C GLN A 175 -34.72 -9.28 20.83
N SER A 176 -34.85 -8.18 20.07
CA SER A 176 -35.17 -6.87 20.65
C SER A 176 -36.66 -6.51 20.68
N THR A 177 -37.54 -7.15 19.92
CA THR A 177 -38.97 -6.77 19.88
C THR A 177 -39.73 -7.15 21.15
N GLU A 178 -39.49 -8.34 21.72
CA GLU A 178 -40.17 -8.81 22.93
C GLU A 178 -39.76 -7.97 24.17
N ALA A 179 -38.46 -7.71 24.32
CA ALA A 179 -37.92 -6.94 25.44
C ALA A 179 -38.35 -5.47 25.39
N ILE A 180 -38.37 -4.86 24.19
CA ILE A 180 -38.86 -3.49 24.00
C ILE A 180 -40.38 -3.43 24.24
N ARG A 181 -41.14 -4.43 23.76
CA ARG A 181 -42.58 -4.50 24.01
C ARG A 181 -42.89 -4.63 25.50
N HIS A 182 -42.21 -5.54 26.20
CA HIS A 182 -42.37 -5.71 27.65
C HIS A 182 -41.97 -4.44 28.42
N TYR A 183 -40.92 -3.74 27.99
CA TYR A 183 -40.54 -2.45 28.57
C TYR A 183 -41.68 -1.43 28.45
N ILE A 184 -42.22 -1.22 27.25
CA ILE A 184 -43.29 -0.24 26.98
C ILE A 184 -44.58 -0.62 27.73
N GLU A 185 -44.98 -1.88 27.70
CA GLU A 185 -46.20 -2.37 28.38
C GLU A 185 -46.07 -2.31 29.91
N SER A 186 -44.85 -2.31 30.45
CA SER A 186 -44.61 -2.31 31.89
C SER A 186 -44.54 -0.92 32.53
N ILE A 187 -44.71 0.15 31.76
CA ILE A 187 -44.68 1.53 32.26
C ILE A 187 -46.02 1.84 32.95
N THR A 188 -46.00 2.05 34.26
CA THR A 188 -47.17 2.48 35.04
C THR A 188 -46.87 3.72 35.85
N PHE A 189 -47.81 4.66 35.91
CA PHE A 189 -47.67 5.88 36.71
C PHE A 189 -48.33 5.70 38.08
N GLU A 190 -47.54 5.77 39.16
CA GLU A 190 -48.03 5.59 40.55
C GLU A 190 -48.48 6.92 41.19
N GLY A 191 -48.82 7.94 40.39
CA GLY A 191 -49.30 9.25 40.86
C GLY A 191 -48.19 10.30 41.06
N GLU A 192 -46.97 9.88 41.42
CA GLU A 192 -45.81 10.79 41.57
C GLU A 192 -44.67 10.51 40.59
N ARG A 193 -44.54 9.26 40.13
CA ARG A 193 -43.44 8.83 39.25
C ARG A 193 -43.88 7.70 38.32
N TYR A 194 -43.15 7.55 37.23
CA TYR A 194 -43.27 6.40 36.35
C TYR A 194 -42.43 5.24 36.90
N VAL A 195 -43.04 4.06 36.97
CA VAL A 195 -42.40 2.82 37.36
C VAL A 195 -42.37 1.91 36.14
N VAL A 196 -41.22 1.30 35.86
CA VAL A 196 -41.02 0.41 34.72
C VAL A 196 -40.41 -0.90 35.20
N ARG A 197 -40.83 -2.04 34.63
CA ARG A 197 -40.23 -3.34 34.94
C ARG A 197 -39.05 -3.60 34.04
N LEU A 198 -37.93 -4.02 34.64
CA LEU A 198 -36.76 -4.41 33.88
C LEU A 198 -37.02 -5.70 33.10
N PRO A 199 -36.69 -5.76 31.80
CA PRO A 199 -36.79 -6.99 31.03
C PRO A 199 -35.63 -7.92 31.42
N TRP A 200 -35.92 -8.95 32.21
CA TRP A 200 -34.98 -10.00 32.54
C TRP A 200 -35.03 -11.10 31.48
N LYS A 201 -33.86 -11.66 31.12
CA LYS A 201 -33.79 -12.85 30.27
C LYS A 201 -34.42 -14.03 31.03
N THR A 202 -35.44 -14.66 30.45
CA THR A 202 -36.15 -15.79 31.07
C THR A 202 -35.36 -17.09 31.08
N ASP A 203 -34.31 -17.20 30.26
CA ASP A 203 -33.44 -18.39 30.19
C ASP A 203 -32.27 -18.31 31.17
N VAL A 204 -32.56 -18.16 32.45
CA VAL A 204 -31.61 -18.51 33.50
C VAL A 204 -32.01 -19.88 34.03
N VAL A 205 -31.30 -20.92 33.58
CA VAL A 205 -31.41 -22.26 34.17
C VAL A 205 -31.14 -22.12 35.66
N LYS A 206 -32.18 -22.29 36.48
CA LYS A 206 -32.05 -22.33 37.94
C LYS A 206 -31.28 -23.59 38.29
N TYR A 207 -29.99 -23.45 38.59
CA TYR A 207 -29.25 -24.50 39.28
C TYR A 207 -29.80 -24.57 40.70
N ASN A 208 -30.52 -25.66 41.01
CA ASN A 208 -30.95 -25.97 42.36
C ASN A 208 -29.72 -26.12 43.26
N ARG A 209 -29.38 -25.06 44.00
CA ARG A 209 -28.73 -25.16 45.30
C ARG A 209 -29.69 -24.63 46.35
N SER A 210 -29.93 -25.49 47.32
CA SER A 210 -30.76 -25.34 48.50
C SER A 210 -30.71 -23.95 49.14
N ASP A 211 -31.90 -23.47 49.51
CA ASP A 211 -32.21 -22.43 50.49
C ASP A 211 -31.38 -21.14 50.46
N THR A 212 -31.86 -20.17 49.69
CA THR A 212 -32.07 -18.80 50.21
C THR A 212 -33.16 -18.12 49.36
N SER A 213 -34.24 -17.70 50.01
CA SER A 213 -35.23 -16.79 49.43
C SER A 213 -34.53 -15.48 49.09
N PHE A 214 -34.38 -15.21 47.79
CA PHE A 214 -34.15 -13.87 47.29
C PHE A 214 -35.30 -13.53 46.35
N ASP A 215 -36.37 -13.03 46.95
CA ASP A 215 -37.42 -12.33 46.22
C ASP A 215 -36.90 -10.93 45.87
N CYS A 216 -36.13 -10.84 44.79
CA CYS A 216 -35.63 -9.58 44.27
C CYS A 216 -36.67 -8.96 43.34
N HIS A 217 -37.70 -8.33 43.91
CA HIS A 217 -38.54 -7.37 43.19
C HIS A 217 -37.72 -6.10 42.90
N GLY A 218 -36.84 -6.17 41.89
CA GLY A 218 -36.03 -5.05 41.43
C GLY A 218 -36.90 -3.97 40.79
N ARG A 219 -37.38 -3.01 41.60
CA ARG A 219 -37.91 -1.73 41.14
C ARG A 219 -36.75 -0.73 41.07
N LEU A 220 -36.47 -0.22 39.89
CA LEU A 220 -35.67 0.99 39.75
C LEU A 220 -36.64 2.17 39.70
N THR A 221 -36.52 3.03 40.70
CA THR A 221 -37.26 4.29 40.78
C THR A 221 -36.31 5.42 40.47
N LEU A 222 -36.55 6.08 39.35
CA LEU A 222 -35.97 7.38 39.03
C LEU A 222 -36.70 8.48 39.82
#